data_AF-A0A2J5PCD8-F1
#
_entry.id   AF-A0A2J5PCD8-F1
#
_cell.length_a   1.000
_cell.length_b   1.000
_cell.length_c   1.000
_cell.angle_alpha   90.00
_cell.angle_beta   90.00
_cell.angle_gamma   90.00
#
_symmetry.space_group_name_H-M   'P 1'
#
loop_
_entity.id
_entity.type
_entity.pdbx_description
1 polymer ?
#
loop_
_entity_poly.entity_id
_entity_poly.type
_entity_poly.pdbx_seq_one_letter_code
_entity_poly.pdbx_strand_id
1 'polypeptide(L)'
;MAYRSLAFNNEIIWRAPLPSAERELANAIRDKITALRPHLLDFIRLNEEAPHHALTLAEWSQPATLSSLIATYSDHIYRNQPGQAREQKPLLSLWAQWYIGLLVPPLMLALLNEERAVSLAPEHFRVEFHETGRAACFWIDIHSAGTSPAESAQSR
;
A
#
# COMPACT_ATOMS: atom_id res chain seq x y z
N MET A 1 50.76 48.25 -6.02
CA MET A 1 49.33 48.20 -5.67
C MET A 1 48.83 46.78 -5.92
N ALA A 2 48.91 45.91 -4.91
CA ALA A 2 48.56 44.50 -5.05
C ALA A 2 47.06 44.31 -4.82
N TYR A 3 46.38 43.80 -5.86
CA TYR A 3 44.98 43.41 -5.82
C TYR A 3 44.79 42.22 -4.86
N ARG A 4 43.87 42.35 -3.90
CA ARG A 4 43.30 41.21 -3.15
C ARG A 4 41.88 41.00 -3.63
N SER A 5 41.71 40.10 -4.59
CA SER A 5 40.42 39.49 -4.90
C SER A 5 40.10 38.45 -3.82
N LEU A 6 39.08 38.70 -3.01
CA LEU A 6 38.49 37.68 -2.14
C LEU A 6 37.80 36.64 -3.04
N ALA A 7 38.35 35.43 -3.07
CA ALA A 7 37.68 34.29 -3.69
C ALA A 7 36.42 33.98 -2.86
N PHE A 8 35.24 34.23 -3.44
CA PHE A 8 34.00 33.66 -2.93
C PHE A 8 34.08 32.15 -3.13
N ASN A 9 34.46 31.42 -2.08
CA ASN A 9 34.24 29.99 -2.02
C ASN A 9 32.72 29.78 -1.99
N ASN A 10 32.17 29.43 -3.15
CA ASN A 10 30.81 28.96 -3.28
C ASN A 10 30.76 27.55 -2.68
N GLU A 11 30.62 27.44 -1.36
CA GLU A 11 30.27 26.18 -0.71
C GLU A 11 28.89 25.76 -1.21
N ILE A 12 28.89 24.97 -2.28
CA ILE A 12 27.71 24.23 -2.73
C ILE A 12 27.46 23.17 -1.66
N ILE A 13 26.68 23.54 -0.66
CA ILE A 13 26.12 22.59 0.29
C ILE A 13 25.18 21.71 -0.53
N TRP A 14 25.63 20.50 -0.87
CA TRP A 14 24.79 19.43 -1.40
C TRP A 14 23.75 19.08 -0.34
N ARG A 15 22.68 19.86 -0.25
CA ARG A 15 21.50 19.50 0.55
C ARG A 15 20.85 18.33 -0.17
N ALA A 16 20.82 17.16 0.48
CA ALA A 16 19.95 16.07 0.06
C ALA A 16 18.55 16.65 -0.18
N PRO A 17 17.87 16.29 -1.28
CA PRO A 17 16.50 16.75 -1.52
C PRO A 17 15.66 16.47 -0.27
N LEU A 18 14.96 17.50 0.23
CA LEU A 18 14.03 17.31 1.34
C LEU A 18 13.05 16.20 0.94
N PRO A 19 12.78 15.22 1.82
CA PRO A 19 11.79 14.20 1.53
C PRO A 19 10.45 14.88 1.23
N SER A 20 9.72 14.38 0.22
CA SER A 20 8.38 14.89 -0.06
C SER A 20 7.48 14.68 1.17
N ALA A 21 6.46 15.53 1.35
CA ALA A 21 5.51 15.41 2.44
C ALA A 21 4.87 13.99 2.53
N GLU A 22 4.69 13.35 1.37
CA GLU A 22 4.23 11.97 1.22
C GLU A 22 5.23 10.95 1.77
N ARG A 23 6.53 11.14 1.51
CA ARG A 23 7.60 10.29 2.06
C ARG A 23 7.71 10.45 3.58
N GLU A 24 7.56 11.67 4.09
CA GLU A 24 7.50 11.91 5.53
C GLU A 24 6.27 11.25 6.17
N LEU A 25 5.11 11.25 5.51
CA LEU A 25 3.91 10.56 5.97
C LEU A 25 4.09 9.04 5.97
N ALA A 26 4.63 8.48 4.89
CA ALA A 26 4.95 7.05 4.83
C ALA A 26 5.91 6.61 5.95
N ASN A 27 6.94 7.43 6.24
CA ASN A 27 7.88 7.15 7.31
C ASN A 27 7.22 7.24 8.70
N ALA A 28 6.41 8.28 8.94
CA ALA A 28 5.66 8.40 10.20
C ALA A 28 4.74 7.18 10.42
N ILE A 29 3.97 6.77 9.40
CA ILE A 29 3.13 5.57 9.47
C ILE A 29 3.98 4.33 9.76
N ARG A 30 5.11 4.16 9.07
CA ARG A 30 6.03 3.03 9.29
C ARG A 30 6.56 2.99 10.73
N ASP A 31 6.94 4.13 11.28
CA ASP A 31 7.44 4.24 12.66
C ASP A 31 6.33 3.85 13.66
N LYS A 32 5.09 4.30 13.44
CA LYS A 32 3.95 3.92 14.29
C LYS A 32 3.63 2.44 14.21
N ILE A 33 3.66 1.86 13.01
CA ILE A 33 3.45 0.41 12.84
C ILE A 33 4.57 -0.36 13.54
N THR A 34 5.82 0.07 13.38
CA THR A 34 6.97 -0.55 14.05
C THR A 34 6.81 -0.54 15.57
N ALA A 35 6.36 0.59 16.13
CA ALA A 35 6.17 0.75 17.57
C ALA A 35 4.98 -0.05 18.12
N LEU A 36 3.86 -0.09 17.39
CA LEU A 36 2.61 -0.65 17.90
C LEU A 36 2.41 -2.11 17.49
N ARG A 37 2.66 -2.46 16.22
CA ARG A 37 2.36 -3.76 15.62
C ARG A 37 3.35 -4.08 14.48
N PRO A 38 4.62 -4.40 14.79
CA PRO A 38 5.68 -4.53 13.79
C PRO A 38 5.41 -5.61 12.73
N HIS A 39 4.71 -6.69 13.09
CA HIS A 39 4.36 -7.78 12.17
C HIS A 39 3.46 -7.34 10.99
N LEU A 40 2.79 -6.18 11.07
CA LEU A 40 2.03 -5.68 9.91
C LEU A 40 2.96 -5.31 8.74
N LEU A 41 4.23 -4.97 9.03
CA LEU A 41 5.24 -4.70 8.01
C LEU A 41 5.71 -5.96 7.27
N ASP A 42 5.33 -7.15 7.71
CA ASP A 42 5.66 -8.38 6.97
C ASP A 42 4.91 -8.44 5.63
N PHE A 43 3.72 -7.85 5.57
CA PHE A 43 2.80 -7.91 4.43
C PHE A 43 2.34 -6.53 3.92
N ILE A 44 2.97 -5.43 4.33
CA ILE A 44 2.79 -4.13 3.69
C ILE A 44 4.13 -3.49 3.32
N ARG A 45 4.13 -2.71 2.23
CA ARG A 45 5.25 -1.91 1.75
C ARG A 45 4.74 -0.50 1.47
N LEU A 46 5.42 0.52 2.00
CA LEU A 46 4.95 1.91 1.96
C LEU A 46 5.91 2.77 1.13
N ASN A 47 5.42 3.33 0.01
CA ASN A 47 6.21 4.10 -0.96
C ASN A 47 7.43 3.34 -1.49
N GLU A 48 7.30 2.02 -1.64
CA GLU A 48 8.29 1.15 -2.27
C GLU A 48 7.80 0.74 -3.65
N GLU A 49 8.71 0.48 -4.58
CA GLU A 49 8.35 0.11 -5.95
C GLU A 49 7.65 -1.26 -5.97
N ALA A 50 6.38 -1.26 -6.37
CA ALA A 50 5.60 -2.48 -6.47
C ALA A 50 6.11 -3.37 -7.62
N PRO A 51 6.17 -4.70 -7.43
CA PRO A 51 6.55 -5.61 -8.50
C PRO A 51 5.51 -5.60 -9.61
N HIS A 52 5.93 -5.88 -10.85
CA HIS A 52 5.06 -5.81 -12.04
C HIS A 52 3.82 -6.71 -12.00
N HIS A 53 3.81 -7.72 -11.14
CA HIS A 53 2.69 -8.65 -10.98
C HIS A 53 1.73 -8.25 -9.84
N ALA A 54 2.01 -7.17 -9.10
CA ALA A 54 1.07 -6.62 -8.12
C ALA A 54 -0.05 -5.88 -8.86
N LEU A 55 -1.29 -6.13 -8.45
CA LEU A 55 -2.48 -5.65 -9.14
C LEU A 55 -3.25 -4.63 -8.31
N THR A 56 -3.75 -3.59 -8.95
CA THR A 56 -4.71 -2.66 -8.35
C THR A 56 -6.08 -3.31 -8.19
N LEU A 57 -6.96 -2.68 -7.40
CA LEU A 57 -8.36 -3.11 -7.27
C LEU A 57 -9.05 -3.25 -8.63
N ALA A 58 -8.85 -2.29 -9.54
CA ALA A 58 -9.47 -2.29 -10.86
C ALA A 58 -9.02 -3.47 -11.74
N GLU A 59 -7.80 -3.97 -11.53
CA GLU A 59 -7.21 -5.06 -12.32
C GLU A 59 -7.60 -6.44 -11.77
N TRP A 60 -7.45 -6.68 -10.46
CA TRP A 60 -7.73 -8.01 -9.90
C TRP A 60 -9.22 -8.31 -9.78
N SER A 61 -10.05 -7.28 -9.58
CA SER A 61 -11.51 -7.44 -9.47
C SER A 61 -12.21 -7.73 -10.80
N GLN A 62 -11.48 -7.67 -11.91
CA GLN A 62 -12.01 -8.11 -13.20
C GLN A 62 -12.50 -9.57 -13.11
N PRO A 63 -13.68 -9.91 -13.66
CA PRO A 63 -14.28 -11.23 -13.46
C PRO A 63 -13.36 -12.40 -13.81
N ALA A 64 -12.56 -12.27 -14.89
CA ALA A 64 -11.61 -13.30 -15.31
C ALA A 64 -10.47 -13.49 -14.31
N THR A 65 -9.84 -12.39 -13.87
CA THR A 65 -8.74 -12.39 -12.91
C THR A 65 -9.19 -12.93 -11.57
N LEU A 66 -10.31 -12.42 -11.04
CA LEU A 66 -10.87 -12.88 -9.77
C LEU A 66 -11.24 -14.37 -9.84
N SER A 67 -11.87 -14.83 -10.92
CA SER A 67 -12.21 -16.25 -11.08
C SER A 67 -10.96 -17.14 -11.08
N SER A 68 -9.87 -16.69 -11.71
CA SER A 68 -8.58 -17.40 -11.71
C SER A 68 -7.95 -17.48 -10.32
N LEU A 69 -7.96 -16.37 -9.56
CA LEU A 69 -7.47 -16.34 -8.18
C LEU A 69 -8.27 -17.27 -7.27
N ILE A 70 -9.60 -17.23 -7.36
CA ILE A 70 -10.49 -18.11 -6.58
C ILE A 70 -10.32 -19.57 -6.98
N ALA A 71 -10.14 -19.89 -8.27
CA ALA A 71 -9.90 -21.25 -8.73
C ALA A 71 -8.58 -21.81 -8.15
N THR A 72 -7.50 -21.03 -8.24
CA THR A 72 -6.19 -21.39 -7.67
C THR A 72 -6.28 -21.60 -6.15
N TYR A 73 -7.02 -20.74 -5.45
CA TYR A 73 -7.25 -20.87 -4.02
C TYR A 73 -8.12 -22.09 -3.69
N SER A 74 -9.14 -22.37 -4.50
CA SER A 74 -9.96 -23.58 -4.39
C SER A 74 -9.09 -24.83 -4.48
N ASP A 75 -8.23 -24.91 -5.51
CA ASP A 75 -7.35 -26.05 -5.71
C ASP A 75 -6.42 -26.25 -4.51
N HIS A 76 -5.89 -25.16 -3.95
CA HIS A 76 -5.08 -25.22 -2.74
C HIS A 76 -5.84 -25.76 -1.52
N ILE A 77 -7.05 -25.27 -1.27
CA ILE A 77 -7.86 -25.66 -0.10
C ILE A 77 -8.29 -27.14 -0.20
N TYR A 78 -8.70 -27.59 -1.38
CA TYR A 78 -9.23 -28.94 -1.59
C TYR A 78 -8.19 -29.98 -2.02
N ARG A 79 -6.90 -29.62 -2.11
CA ARG A 79 -5.82 -30.50 -2.62
C ARG A 79 -5.73 -31.88 -1.96
N ASN A 80 -6.09 -31.96 -0.68
CA ASN A 80 -6.03 -33.21 0.11
C ASN A 80 -7.37 -33.95 0.16
N GLN A 81 -8.44 -33.41 -0.44
CA GLN A 81 -9.79 -33.96 -0.40
C GLN A 81 -10.48 -33.85 -1.78
N PRO A 82 -9.94 -34.50 -2.83
CA PRO A 82 -10.41 -34.29 -4.21
C PRO A 82 -11.86 -34.73 -4.46
N GLY A 83 -12.42 -35.61 -3.62
CA GLY A 83 -13.81 -36.04 -3.70
C GLY A 83 -14.80 -35.14 -2.96
N GLN A 84 -14.34 -34.13 -2.21
CA GLN A 84 -15.22 -33.21 -1.49
C GLN A 84 -15.84 -32.20 -2.46
N ALA A 85 -17.15 -31.97 -2.34
CA ALA A 85 -17.83 -30.93 -3.10
C ALA A 85 -17.27 -29.54 -2.73
N ARG A 86 -16.88 -28.77 -3.74
CA ARG A 86 -16.35 -27.42 -3.56
C ARG A 86 -17.47 -26.45 -3.21
N GLU A 87 -17.39 -25.82 -2.06
CA GLU A 87 -18.38 -24.85 -1.60
C GLU A 87 -17.96 -23.43 -1.94
N GLN A 88 -18.65 -22.80 -2.89
CA GLN A 88 -18.25 -21.49 -3.41
C GLN A 88 -18.38 -20.36 -2.38
N LYS A 89 -19.46 -20.34 -1.58
CA LYS A 89 -19.69 -19.26 -0.60
C LYS A 89 -18.65 -19.27 0.54
N PRO A 90 -18.40 -20.40 1.24
CA PRO A 90 -17.35 -20.46 2.26
C PRO A 90 -15.96 -20.15 1.69
N LEU A 91 -15.66 -20.62 0.48
CA LEU A 91 -14.38 -20.36 -0.18
C LEU A 91 -14.16 -18.86 -0.40
N LEU A 92 -15.15 -18.15 -0.94
CA LEU A 92 -15.05 -16.72 -1.18
C LEU A 92 -14.89 -15.93 0.13
N SER A 93 -15.63 -16.30 1.18
CA SER A 93 -15.48 -15.69 2.50
C SER A 93 -14.08 -15.90 3.07
N LEU A 94 -13.55 -17.13 2.99
CA LEU A 94 -12.20 -17.45 3.44
C LEU A 94 -11.13 -16.72 2.62
N TRP A 95 -11.34 -16.58 1.31
CA TRP A 95 -10.45 -15.79 0.46
C TRP A 95 -10.46 -14.30 0.85
N ALA A 96 -11.65 -13.73 1.05
CA ALA A 96 -11.82 -12.33 1.43
C ALA A 96 -11.20 -12.02 2.81
N GLN A 97 -11.16 -13.00 3.72
CA GLN A 97 -10.45 -12.86 5.00
C GLN A 97 -8.97 -12.57 4.82
N TRP A 98 -8.29 -13.14 3.81
CA TRP A 98 -6.89 -12.79 3.53
C TRP A 98 -6.76 -11.36 3.01
N TYR A 99 -7.63 -10.95 2.09
CA TYR A 99 -7.56 -9.59 1.54
C TYR A 99 -7.86 -8.52 2.62
N ILE A 100 -9.00 -8.64 3.28
CA ILE A 100 -9.48 -7.67 4.27
C ILE A 100 -8.65 -7.77 5.57
N GLY A 101 -8.36 -8.99 6.02
CA GLY A 101 -7.64 -9.22 7.27
C GLY A 101 -6.19 -8.75 7.24
N LEU A 102 -5.56 -8.70 6.07
CA LEU A 102 -4.22 -8.13 5.90
C LEU A 102 -4.28 -6.61 5.66
N LEU A 103 -5.21 -6.10 4.86
CA LEU A 103 -5.23 -4.68 4.48
C LEU A 103 -5.81 -3.75 5.57
N VAL A 104 -6.91 -4.15 6.23
CA VAL A 104 -7.65 -3.24 7.11
C VAL A 104 -6.88 -2.89 8.39
N PRO A 105 -6.21 -3.82 9.11
CA PRO A 105 -5.49 -3.47 10.33
C PRO A 105 -4.42 -2.37 10.17
N PRO A 106 -3.50 -2.42 9.18
CA PRO A 106 -2.52 -1.36 8.99
C PRO A 106 -3.17 -0.03 8.55
N LEU A 107 -4.24 -0.08 7.75
CA LEU A 107 -5.00 1.13 7.40
C LEU A 107 -5.64 1.78 8.63
N MET A 108 -6.29 0.98 9.49
CA MET A 108 -6.88 1.48 10.73
C MET A 108 -5.82 2.10 11.65
N LEU A 109 -4.64 1.48 11.76
CA LEU A 109 -3.54 2.02 12.55
C LEU A 109 -3.07 3.38 11.97
N ALA A 110 -2.87 3.47 10.66
CA ALA A 110 -2.49 4.72 10.00
C ALA A 110 -3.54 5.81 10.23
N LEU A 111 -4.81 5.52 9.93
CA LEU A 111 -5.92 6.49 10.01
C LEU A 111 -6.23 6.96 11.44
N LEU A 112 -6.08 6.09 12.44
CA LEU A 112 -6.37 6.43 13.83
C LEU A 112 -5.23 7.17 14.52
N ASN A 113 -4.01 7.10 13.99
CA ASN A 113 -2.84 7.66 14.66
C ASN A 113 -2.21 8.83 13.89
N GLU A 114 -2.36 8.95 12.57
CA GLU A 114 -1.84 10.10 11.83
C GLU A 114 -2.81 11.28 11.85
N GLU A 115 -2.31 12.48 12.16
CA GLU A 115 -3.11 13.71 12.07
C GLU A 115 -3.39 14.09 10.61
N ARG A 116 -2.48 13.71 9.70
CA ARG A 116 -2.64 13.93 8.27
C ARG A 116 -3.52 12.82 7.71
N ALA A 117 -4.61 13.21 7.05
CA ALA A 117 -5.49 12.26 6.37
C ALA A 117 -4.73 11.54 5.25
N VAL A 118 -4.85 10.21 5.21
CA VAL A 118 -4.27 9.35 4.17
C VAL A 118 -5.32 9.11 3.09
N SER A 119 -4.96 9.26 1.82
CA SER A 119 -5.84 8.93 0.71
C SER A 119 -6.10 7.42 0.65
N LEU A 120 -7.38 7.04 0.55
CA LEU A 120 -7.82 5.65 0.39
C LEU A 120 -8.23 5.33 -1.05
N ALA A 121 -7.80 6.14 -2.02
CA ALA A 121 -8.09 5.92 -3.42
C ALA A 121 -7.49 4.58 -3.88
N PRO A 122 -8.28 3.66 -4.47
CA PRO A 122 -7.86 2.29 -4.73
C PRO A 122 -6.69 2.15 -5.71
N GLU A 123 -6.44 3.15 -6.55
CA GLU A 123 -5.30 3.23 -7.47
C GLU A 123 -3.95 3.32 -6.76
N HIS A 124 -3.93 3.74 -5.49
CA HIS A 124 -2.72 3.80 -4.67
C HIS A 124 -2.37 2.47 -4.00
N PHE A 125 -3.23 1.46 -4.16
CA PHE A 125 -3.08 0.15 -3.53
C PHE A 125 -2.86 -0.90 -4.59
N ARG A 126 -1.75 -1.62 -4.48
CA ARG A 126 -1.48 -2.82 -5.26
C ARG A 126 -1.35 -4.02 -4.34
N VAL A 127 -1.96 -5.12 -4.72
CA VAL A 127 -1.88 -6.40 -3.98
C VAL A 127 -1.04 -7.39 -4.77
N GLU A 128 -0.11 -8.01 -4.07
CA GLU A 128 0.61 -9.19 -4.51
C GLU A 128 -0.15 -10.43 -4.04
N PHE A 129 -0.35 -11.38 -4.95
CA PHE A 129 -1.01 -12.65 -4.66
C PHE A 129 0.00 -13.75 -4.46
N HIS A 130 -0.20 -14.57 -3.43
CA HIS A 130 0.55 -15.79 -3.18
C HIS A 130 0.32 -16.79 -4.33
N GLU A 131 1.22 -17.76 -4.50
CA GLU A 131 1.06 -18.89 -5.44
C GLU A 131 -0.25 -19.70 -5.25
N THR A 132 -0.88 -19.56 -4.07
CA THR A 132 -2.16 -20.19 -3.75
C THR A 132 -3.36 -19.32 -4.13
N GLY A 133 -3.17 -18.16 -4.74
CA GLY A 133 -4.26 -17.27 -5.19
C GLY A 133 -4.86 -16.35 -4.12
N ARG A 134 -4.39 -16.40 -2.87
CA ARG A 134 -4.79 -15.45 -1.79
C ARG A 134 -3.92 -14.18 -1.81
N ALA A 135 -4.44 -13.08 -1.25
CA ALA A 135 -3.62 -11.89 -1.00
C ALA A 135 -2.45 -12.22 -0.06
N ALA A 136 -1.28 -11.65 -0.34
CA ALA A 136 -0.03 -11.90 0.40
C ALA A 136 0.63 -10.63 0.92
N CYS A 137 0.74 -9.60 0.08
CA CYS A 137 1.41 -8.34 0.42
C CYS A 137 0.71 -7.16 -0.25
N PHE A 138 0.67 -6.01 0.43
CA PHE A 138 0.11 -4.77 -0.09
C PHE A 138 1.20 -3.72 -0.28
N TRP A 139 1.27 -3.17 -1.48
CA TRP A 139 2.15 -2.08 -1.87
C TRP A 139 1.31 -0.82 -1.94
N ILE A 140 1.63 0.15 -1.08
CA ILE A 140 0.80 1.33 -0.84
C ILE A 140 1.60 2.58 -1.16
N ASP A 141 1.12 3.32 -2.15
CA ASP A 141 1.59 4.67 -2.46
C ASP A 141 0.87 5.65 -1.53
N ILE A 142 1.57 6.16 -0.53
CA ILE A 142 1.02 7.06 0.48
C ILE A 142 0.90 8.46 -0.09
N HIS A 143 -0.34 8.87 -0.30
CA HIS A 143 -0.71 10.24 -0.63
C HIS A 143 -1.48 10.85 0.54
N SER A 144 -1.23 12.12 0.84
CA SER A 144 -2.15 12.87 1.71
C SER A 144 -3.50 12.98 1.01
N ALA A 145 -4.58 12.73 1.72
CA ALA A 145 -5.89 13.16 1.26
C ALA A 145 -5.88 14.69 1.26
N GLY A 146 -5.60 15.29 0.10
CA GLY A 146 -5.76 16.72 -0.09
C GLY A 146 -7.17 17.14 0.33
N THR A 147 -7.34 18.38 0.76
CA THR A 147 -8.66 18.96 0.95
C THR A 147 -9.46 18.71 -0.32
N SER A 148 -10.55 17.97 -0.20
CA SER A 148 -11.39 17.53 -1.31
C SER A 148 -11.65 18.71 -2.26
N PRO A 149 -11.62 18.55 -3.60
CA PRO A 149 -11.86 19.65 -4.55
C PRO A 149 -13.21 20.38 -4.35
N ALA A 150 -14.10 19.82 -3.53
CA ALA A 150 -15.31 20.47 -3.04
C ALA A 150 -15.05 21.78 -2.25
N GLU A 151 -13.93 21.93 -1.54
CA GLU A 151 -13.66 23.15 -0.76
C GLU A 151 -13.11 24.31 -1.60
N SER A 152 -12.46 24.02 -2.73
CA SER A 152 -11.98 25.07 -3.65
C SER A 152 -13.11 25.80 -4.40
N ALA A 153 -14.33 25.26 -4.41
CA ALA A 153 -15.50 25.89 -5.03
C ALA A 153 -16.23 26.87 -4.11
N GLN A 154 -15.94 26.89 -2.80
CA GLN A 154 -16.59 27.76 -1.81
C GLN A 154 -15.79 29.01 -1.43
N SER A 155 -14.63 29.23 -2.07
CA SER A 155 -13.76 30.40 -1.83
C SER A 155 -13.54 31.27 -3.08
N ARG A 156 -14.50 31.35 -4.00
CA ARG A 156 -14.48 32.30 -5.12
C ARG A 156 -15.77 33.12 -5.19
#